data_AF-A0A4P5SK57-F1
#
_entry.id   AF-A0A4P5SK57-F1
#
_cell.length_a   1.000
_cell.length_b   1.000
_cell.length_c   1.000
_cell.angle_alpha   90.00
_cell.angle_beta   90.00
_cell.angle_gamma   90.00
#
_symmetry.space_group_name_H-M   'P 1'
#
loop_
_entity.id
_entity.type
_entity.pdbx_description
1 polymer ?
#
loop_
_entity_poly.entity_id
_entity_poly.type
_entity_poly.pdbx_seq_one_letter_code
_entity_poly.pdbx_strand_id
1 'polypeptide(L)' 'MKFKLMLMSGFIKYNYERPHSGKHCYGKTLYQTFLESKRIALEKNIDENSKKNDDEKEISNSLDS' A
#
# COMPACT_ATOMS: atom_id res chain seq x y z
N MET A 1 -2.56 -17.40 -28.81
CA MET A 1 -2.49 -15.94 -28.52
C MET A 1 -3.78 -15.32 -27.97
N LYS A 2 -4.99 -15.74 -28.38
CA LYS A 2 -6.27 -15.17 -27.87
C LYS A 2 -6.55 -15.41 -26.37
N PHE A 3 -6.18 -16.57 -25.80
CA PHE A 3 -6.42 -16.87 -24.38
C PHE A 3 -5.57 -16.03 -23.41
N LYS A 4 -4.33 -15.67 -23.79
CA LYS A 4 -3.45 -14.85 -22.94
C LYS A 4 -3.91 -13.39 -22.88
N LEU A 5 -4.52 -12.89 -23.96
CA LEU A 5 -5.09 -11.54 -24.01
C LEU A 5 -6.36 -11.42 -23.13
N MET A 6 -7.17 -12.49 -23.08
CA MET A 6 -8.41 -12.51 -22.29
C MET A 6 -8.16 -12.59 -20.77
N LEU A 7 -7.06 -13.24 -20.34
CA LEU A 7 -6.67 -13.26 -18.93
C LEU A 7 -6.09 -11.91 -18.46
N MET A 8 -5.36 -11.20 -19.33
CA MET A 8 -4.86 -9.85 -19.02
C MET A 8 -5.96 -8.80 -18.98
N SER A 9 -6.93 -8.86 -19.90
CA SER A 9 -8.05 -7.90 -19.93
C SER A 9 -8.94 -8.03 -18.69
N GLY A 10 -9.19 -9.25 -18.21
CA GLY A 10 -9.96 -9.48 -16.98
C GLY A 10 -9.30 -8.86 -15.75
N PHE A 11 -7.98 -8.97 -15.64
CA PHE A 11 -7.21 -8.42 -14.52
C PHE A 11 -7.25 -6.88 -14.49
N ILE A 12 -7.06 -6.22 -15.63
CA ILE A 12 -7.11 -4.76 -15.71
C ILE A 12 -8.53 -4.26 -15.37
N LYS A 13 -9.55 -4.86 -15.97
CA LYS A 13 -10.95 -4.50 -15.69
C LYS A 13 -11.30 -4.64 -14.21
N TYR A 14 -10.88 -5.73 -13.58
CA TYR A 14 -11.14 -5.95 -12.15
C TYR A 14 -10.47 -4.91 -11.26
N ASN A 15 -9.19 -4.60 -11.51
CA ASN A 15 -8.43 -3.69 -10.65
C ASN A 15 -8.79 -2.20 -10.87
N TYR A 16 -9.10 -1.81 -12.11
CA TYR A 16 -9.18 -0.40 -12.50
C TYR A 16 -10.58 0.08 -12.89
N GLU A 17 -11.52 -0.81 -13.26
CA GLU A 17 -12.83 -0.40 -13.79
C GLU A 17 -14.01 -0.79 -12.89
N ARG A 18 -13.77 -1.64 -11.88
CA ARG A 18 -14.81 -2.14 -10.99
C ARG A 18 -14.75 -1.40 -9.66
N PRO A 19 -15.60 -0.37 -9.46
CA PRO A 19 -15.77 0.22 -8.14
C PRO A 19 -16.46 -0.79 -7.22
N HIS A 20 -15.99 -0.91 -5.99
CA HIS A 20 -16.64 -1.78 -5.01
C HIS A 20 -17.90 -1.13 -4.45
N SER A 21 -19.00 -1.87 -4.46
CA SER A 21 -20.23 -1.52 -3.75
C SER A 21 -20.15 -2.02 -2.32
N GLY A 22 -20.10 -1.11 -1.36
CA GLY A 22 -20.03 -1.41 0.07
C GLY A 22 -20.00 -0.12 0.88
N LYS A 23 -20.48 -0.17 2.13
CA LYS A 23 -20.61 0.99 3.03
C LYS A 23 -19.30 1.80 3.16
N HIS A 24 -18.16 1.11 3.06
CA HIS A 24 -16.81 1.68 3.20
C HIS A 24 -16.04 1.74 1.88
N CYS A 25 -16.67 1.35 0.77
CA CYS A 25 -15.98 1.23 -0.51
C CYS A 25 -16.13 2.47 -1.39
N TYR A 26 -16.96 3.46 -1.01
CA TYR A 26 -17.06 4.82 -1.56
C TYR A 26 -16.95 4.97 -3.09
N GLY A 27 -17.30 3.94 -3.87
CA GLY A 27 -17.11 3.94 -5.32
C GLY A 27 -15.65 3.88 -5.78
N LYS A 28 -14.69 3.59 -4.89
CA LYS A 28 -13.26 3.42 -5.24
C LYS A 28 -13.03 2.06 -5.89
N THR A 29 -12.08 2.01 -6.81
CA THR A 29 -11.60 0.76 -7.42
C THR A 29 -10.65 0.04 -6.45
N LEU A 30 -10.35 -1.23 -6.72
CA LEU A 30 -9.36 -1.98 -5.94
C LEU A 30 -8.00 -1.31 -5.97
N TYR A 31 -7.57 -0.86 -7.15
CA TYR A 31 -6.28 -0.21 -7.30
C TYR A 31 -6.19 1.08 -6.47
N GLN A 32 -7.25 1.89 -6.48
CA GLN A 32 -7.31 3.11 -5.66
C GLN A 32 -7.26 2.79 -4.16
N THR A 33 -8.06 1.81 -3.72
CA THR A 33 -8.07 1.34 -2.33
C THR A 33 -6.71 0.79 -1.89
N PHE A 34 -6.03 0.06 -2.77
CA PHE A 34 -4.70 -0.47 -2.51
C PHE A 34 -3.66 0.64 -2.31
N LEU A 35 -3.65 1.65 -3.19
CA LEU A 35 -2.73 2.78 -3.07
C LEU A 35 -2.94 3.57 -1.77
N GLU A 36 -4.19 3.77 -1.38
CA GLU A 36 -4.52 4.45 -0.13
C GLU A 36 -4.09 3.63 1.10
N SER A 37 -4.30 2.31 1.05
CA SER A 37 -3.87 1.39 2.11
C SER A 37 -2.35 1.27 2.20
N LYS A 38 -1.61 1.42 1.09
CA LYS A 38 -0.15 1.31 1.05
C LYS A 38 0.52 2.28 2.02
N ARG A 39 0.09 3.54 2.05
CA ARG A 39 0.64 4.55 2.98
C ARG A 39 0.45 4.13 4.43
N ILE A 40 -0.76 3.66 4.77
CA ILE A 40 -1.10 3.20 6.12
C ILE A 40 -0.24 2.00 6.52
N ALA A 41 -0.01 1.06 5.61
CA ALA A 41 0.83 -0.10 5.85
C ALA A 41 2.29 0.29 6.13
N LEU A 42 2.84 1.26 5.39
CA LEU A 42 4.19 1.78 5.61
C LEU A 42 4.30 2.51 6.95
N GLU A 43 3.33 3.35 7.28
CA GLU A 43 3.33 4.10 8.55
C GLU A 43 3.17 3.21 9.77
N LYS A 44 2.41 2.12 9.65
CA LYS A 44 2.15 1.17 10.73
C LYS A 44 3.05 -0.06 10.66
N ASN A 45 4.13 -0.01 9.89
CA ASN A 45 5.09 -1.10 9.86
C ASN A 45 5.93 -1.08 11.15
N ILE A 46 5.59 -1.96 12.09
CA ILE A 46 6.20 -2.02 13.42
C ILE A 46 7.70 -2.35 13.29
N ASP A 47 8.04 -3.35 12.47
CA ASP A 47 9.42 -3.83 12.34
C ASP A 47 10.36 -2.78 11.73
N GLU A 48 9.90 -2.02 10.73
CA GLU A 48 10.68 -0.93 10.13
C GLU A 48 10.78 0.29 11.04
N ASN A 49 9.70 0.63 11.77
CA ASN A 49 9.70 1.81 12.63
C ASN A 49 10.53 1.59 13.90
N SER A 50 10.54 0.38 14.47
CA SER A 50 11.41 0.06 15.61
C SER A 50 12.88 0.33 15.28
N LYS A 51 13.35 -0.04 14.07
CA LYS A 51 14.73 0.21 13.64
C LYS A 51 15.06 1.69 13.51
N LYS A 52 14.16 2.49 12.94
CA LYS A 52 14.36 3.95 12.81
C LYS A 52 14.51 4.62 14.17
N ASN A 53 13.73 4.19 15.17
CA ASN A 53 13.83 4.74 16.53
C ASN A 53 15.18 4.41 17.18
N ASP A 54 15.74 3.23 16.88
CA ASP A 54 17.06 2.83 17.38
C ASP A 54 18.17 3.65 16.69
N ASP A 55 18.08 3.84 15.36
CA ASP A 55 19.02 4.65 14.58
C ASP A 55 19.01 6.13 15.01
N GLU A 56 17.83 6.72 15.24
CA GLU A 56 17.68 8.11 15.70
C GLU A 56 18.22 8.30 17.13
N LYS A 57 18.10 7.27 17.98
CA LYS A 57 18.63 7.28 19.35
C LYS A 57 20.16 7.18 19.37
N GLU A 58 20.77 6.44 18.45
CA GLU A 58 22.24 6.40 18.32
C GLU A 58 22.82 7.74 17.82
N ILE A 59 22.13 8.40 16.88
CA ILE A 59 22.53 9.72 16.39
C ILE A 59 22.41 10.78 17.49
N SER A 60 21.32 10.76 18.28
CA SER A 60 21.15 11.72 19.37
C SER A 60 22.20 11.56 20.47
N ASN A 61 22.64 10.32 20.74
CA ASN A 61 23.65 10.04 21.76
C ASN A 61 25.08 10.40 21.33
N SER A 62 25.33 10.59 20.02
CA SER A 62 26.66 10.92 19.48
C SER A 62 26.90 12.42 19.33
N LEU A 63 25.86 13.25 19.41
CA LEU A 63 25.93 14.72 19.28
C LEU A 63 25.99 15.45 20.64
N ASP A 64 25.82 14.73 21.75
CA ASP A 64 25.84 15.25 23.13
C ASP A 64 27.11 14.82 23.90
N SER A 65 28.23 14.62 23.19
CA SER A 65 29.56 14.35 23.77
C SER A 65 30.64 15.07 22.99
#